data_AF-A0A7X6WKV7-F1
#
_entry.id   AF-A0A7X6WKV7-F1
#
_cell.length_a   1.000
_cell.length_b   1.000
_cell.length_c   1.000
_cell.angle_alpha   90.00
_cell.angle_beta   90.00
_cell.angle_gamma   90.00
#
_symmetry.space_group_name_H-M   'P 1'
#
loop_
_entity.id
_entity.type
_entity.pdbx_description
1 polymer ?
#
loop_
_entity_poly.entity_id
_entity_poly.type
_entity_poly.pdbx_seq_one_letter_code
_entity_poly.pdbx_strand_id
1 'polypeptide(L)'
;NVLLAARLPVQTGPVLTVSTVTGSATRSAQLAARVPEAAAEAMEGYGVAFAAVEHGIPVVELRAISNLVGPRDRAAWRIKEALDMLTTVSSVLLGELNC
;
A
#
# COMPACT_ATOMS: atom_id res chain seq x y z
N ASN A 1 -7.86 -16.16 3.19
CA ASN A 1 -7.55 -14.89 3.89
C ASN A 1 -8.88 -14.21 4.22
N VAL A 2 -9.09 -13.78 5.47
CA VAL A 2 -10.30 -13.11 5.98
C VAL A 2 -10.80 -12.00 5.06
N LEU A 3 -9.90 -11.25 4.43
CA LEU A 3 -10.24 -10.12 3.57
C LEU A 3 -10.94 -10.57 2.28
N LEU A 4 -10.54 -11.73 1.75
CA LEU A 4 -11.22 -12.37 0.62
C LEU A 4 -12.57 -12.95 1.03
N ALA A 5 -12.69 -13.48 2.24
CA ALA A 5 -13.96 -13.98 2.79
C ALA A 5 -14.95 -12.82 3.03
N ALA A 6 -14.45 -11.66 3.47
CA ALA A 6 -15.20 -10.40 3.59
C ALA A 6 -15.52 -9.74 2.24
N ARG A 7 -15.09 -10.34 1.11
CA ARG A 7 -15.28 -9.84 -0.27
C ARG A 7 -14.76 -8.42 -0.46
N LEU A 8 -13.72 -8.04 0.26
CA LEU A 8 -13.07 -6.74 0.12
C LEU A 8 -12.11 -6.76 -1.09
N PRO A 9 -12.04 -5.67 -1.88
CA PRO A 9 -11.20 -5.60 -3.07
C PRO A 9 -9.73 -5.42 -2.67
N VAL A 10 -9.09 -6.53 -2.30
CA VAL A 10 -7.69 -6.55 -1.82
C VAL A 10 -6.81 -7.23 -2.85
N GLN A 11 -5.64 -6.62 -3.08
CA GLN A 11 -4.54 -7.22 -3.83
C GLN A 11 -3.31 -7.32 -2.94
N THR A 12 -2.48 -8.32 -3.20
CA THR A 12 -1.20 -8.53 -2.51
C THR A 12 -0.07 -8.44 -3.54
N GLY A 13 0.99 -7.72 -3.20
CA GLY A 13 2.19 -7.60 -4.02
C GLY A 13 3.18 -6.65 -3.36
N PRO A 14 4.39 -6.52 -3.90
CA PRO A 14 5.38 -5.59 -3.38
C PRO A 14 4.88 -4.14 -3.35
N VAL A 15 5.17 -3.44 -2.26
CA VAL A 15 5.03 -1.99 -2.15
C VAL A 15 6.41 -1.37 -2.25
N LEU A 16 6.63 -0.55 -3.28
CA LEU A 16 7.91 0.12 -3.46
C LEU A 16 8.04 1.24 -2.43
N THR A 17 9.13 1.24 -1.66
CA THR A 17 9.47 2.35 -0.77
C THR A 17 10.44 3.31 -1.45
N VAL A 18 10.05 4.58 -1.56
CA VAL A 18 10.83 5.65 -2.19
C VAL A 18 11.03 6.82 -1.23
N SER A 19 12.11 7.58 -1.38
CA SER A 19 12.34 8.79 -0.56
C SER A 19 11.52 10.00 -1.03
N THR A 20 10.91 9.94 -2.21
CA THR A 20 10.05 10.98 -2.76
C THR A 20 9.06 10.35 -3.72
N VAL A 21 7.78 10.67 -3.55
CA VAL A 21 6.72 10.15 -4.42
C VAL A 21 7.00 10.44 -5.89
N THR A 22 6.82 9.43 -6.72
CA THR A 22 7.02 9.50 -8.16
C THR A 22 5.98 10.44 -8.77
N GLY A 23 6.46 11.57 -9.30
CA GLY A 23 5.66 12.62 -9.93
C GLY A 23 5.76 12.67 -11.46
N SER A 24 6.36 11.66 -12.11
CA SER A 24 6.58 11.66 -13.56
C SER A 24 6.26 10.31 -14.20
N ALA A 25 5.78 10.35 -15.44
CA ALA A 25 5.45 9.14 -16.21
C ALA A 25 6.70 8.30 -16.48
N THR A 26 7.82 8.93 -16.84
CA THR A 26 9.10 8.26 -17.10
C THR A 26 9.58 7.46 -15.89
N ARG A 27 9.54 8.05 -14.69
CA ARG A 27 9.97 7.35 -13.47
C ARG A 27 9.00 6.22 -13.11
N SER A 28 7.69 6.44 -13.27
CA SER A 28 6.69 5.39 -13.05
C SER A 28 6.94 4.17 -13.95
N ALA A 29 7.22 4.41 -15.25
CA ALA A 29 7.53 3.34 -16.20
C ALA A 29 8.83 2.60 -15.85
N GLN A 30 9.89 3.32 -15.44
CA GLN A 30 11.14 2.70 -14.99
C GLN A 30 10.94 1.80 -13.77
N LEU A 31 10.13 2.23 -12.80
CA LEU A 31 9.84 1.44 -11.61
C LEU A 31 9.02 0.19 -11.94
N ALA A 32 7.98 0.34 -12.76
CA ALA A 32 7.16 -0.78 -13.22
C ALA A 32 7.98 -1.80 -14.05
N ALA A 33 8.92 -1.34 -14.87
CA ALA A 33 9.82 -2.24 -15.60
C ALA A 33 10.82 -2.95 -14.67
N ARG A 34 11.26 -2.29 -13.59
CA ARG A 34 12.20 -2.85 -12.61
C ARG A 34 11.54 -3.87 -11.69
N VAL A 35 10.29 -3.64 -11.30
CA VAL A 35 9.49 -4.50 -10.41
C VAL A 35 8.09 -4.68 -11.03
N PRO A 36 7.93 -5.59 -11.99
CA PRO A 36 6.66 -5.79 -12.73
C PRO A 36 5.46 -6.12 -11.85
N GLU A 37 5.68 -6.74 -10.70
CA GLU A 37 4.67 -7.15 -9.73
C GLU A 37 4.32 -6.05 -8.70
N ALA A 38 4.96 -4.87 -8.77
CA ALA A 38 4.72 -3.80 -7.81
C ALA A 38 3.25 -3.39 -7.78
N ALA A 39 2.63 -3.50 -6.60
CA ALA A 39 1.22 -3.17 -6.39
C ALA A 39 1.01 -1.69 -6.04
N ALA A 40 1.99 -1.07 -5.39
CA ALA A 40 1.92 0.32 -4.96
C ALA A 40 3.31 0.95 -4.76
N GLU A 41 3.33 2.27 -4.56
CA GLU A 41 4.49 3.04 -4.09
C GLU A 41 4.10 3.80 -2.81
N ALA A 42 5.01 3.84 -1.84
CA ALA A 42 4.90 4.61 -0.60
C ALA A 42 6.31 5.03 -0.11
N MET A 43 6.41 5.65 1.08
CA MET A 43 7.69 6.22 1.54
C MET A 43 8.27 5.57 2.81
N GLU A 44 7.48 4.82 3.57
CA GLU A 44 7.88 4.34 4.91
C GLU A 44 7.97 2.82 5.02
N GLY A 45 7.30 2.07 4.14
CA GLY A 45 7.04 0.64 4.30
C GLY A 45 8.29 -0.20 4.60
N TYR A 46 9.34 -0.03 3.79
CA TYR A 46 10.61 -0.74 3.97
C TYR A 46 11.29 -0.40 5.30
N GLY A 47 11.28 0.88 5.71
CA GLY A 47 11.92 1.30 6.95
C GLY A 47 11.25 0.67 8.18
N VAL A 48 9.91 0.65 8.19
CA VAL A 48 9.11 0.00 9.24
C VAL A 48 9.35 -1.52 9.22
N ALA A 49 9.29 -2.14 8.05
CA ALA A 49 9.47 -3.59 7.92
C ALA A 49 10.87 -4.04 8.33
N PHE A 50 11.91 -3.29 7.93
CA PHE A 50 13.29 -3.55 8.32
C PHE A 50 13.47 -3.51 9.85
N ALA A 51 12.97 -2.45 10.51
CA ALA A 51 13.03 -2.34 11.96
C ALA A 51 12.26 -3.48 12.66
N ALA A 52 11.08 -3.83 12.17
CA ALA A 52 10.29 -4.92 12.74
C ALA A 52 11.02 -6.27 12.62
N VAL A 53 11.64 -6.56 11.47
CA VAL A 53 12.45 -7.77 11.26
C VAL A 53 13.65 -7.82 12.20
N GLU A 54 14.40 -6.72 12.34
CA GLU A 54 15.55 -6.63 13.26
C GLU A 54 15.15 -6.93 14.72
N HIS A 55 13.91 -6.61 15.10
CA HIS A 55 13.38 -6.85 16.45
C HIS A 55 12.53 -8.12 16.57
N GLY A 56 12.41 -8.95 15.52
CA GLY A 56 11.59 -10.16 15.54
C GLY A 56 10.09 -9.90 15.71
N ILE A 57 9.61 -8.73 15.30
CA ILE A 57 8.22 -8.30 15.41
C ILE A 57 7.49 -8.61 14.09
N PRO A 58 6.37 -9.35 14.11
CA PRO A 58 5.53 -9.54 12.92
C PRO A 58 5.00 -8.22 12.40
N VAL A 59 5.02 -8.02 11.09
CA VAL A 59 4.60 -6.77 10.45
C VAL A 59 3.84 -7.04 9.16
N VAL A 60 2.88 -6.17 8.88
CA VAL A 60 2.15 -6.11 7.60
C VAL A 60 2.00 -4.65 7.18
N GLU A 61 2.22 -4.36 5.90
CA GLU A 61 1.92 -3.05 5.32
C GLU A 61 0.56 -3.09 4.64
N LEU A 62 -0.34 -2.20 5.04
CA LEU A 62 -1.66 -2.03 4.44
C LEU A 62 -1.75 -0.64 3.81
N ARG A 63 -2.10 -0.57 2.52
CA ARG A 63 -2.28 0.68 1.78
C ARG A 63 -3.65 0.69 1.10
N ALA A 64 -4.40 1.76 1.30
CA ALA A 64 -5.56 2.09 0.49
C ALA A 64 -5.17 3.11 -0.59
N ILE A 65 -5.55 2.84 -1.83
CA ILE A 65 -5.07 3.60 -2.99
C ILE A 65 -5.94 4.83 -3.21
N SER A 66 -5.38 6.03 -3.01
CA SER A 66 -6.06 7.30 -3.27
C SER A 66 -5.89 7.81 -4.70
N ASN A 67 -4.85 7.38 -5.40
CA ASN A 67 -4.51 7.81 -6.75
C ASN A 67 -3.48 6.88 -7.38
N LEU A 68 -3.33 6.98 -8.69
CA LEU A 68 -2.26 6.28 -9.42
C LEU A 68 -0.91 7.00 -9.22
N VAL A 69 0.17 6.22 -9.29
CA VAL A 69 1.56 6.71 -9.33
C VAL A 69 1.83 7.35 -10.69
N GLY A 70 2.57 8.47 -10.73
CA GLY A 70 2.89 9.18 -11.96
C GLY A 70 2.70 10.70 -11.85
N PRO A 71 2.45 11.41 -12.98
CA PRO A 71 2.21 12.85 -12.97
C PRO A 71 1.15 13.28 -11.96
N ARG A 72 1.43 14.37 -11.24
CA ARG A 72 0.58 14.80 -10.14
C ARG A 72 -0.72 15.43 -10.65
N ASP A 73 -1.82 14.69 -10.49
CA ASP A 73 -3.18 15.18 -10.68
C ASP A 73 -3.95 15.11 -9.35
N ARG A 74 -4.07 16.25 -8.67
CA ARG A 74 -4.79 16.31 -7.38
C ARG A 74 -6.30 16.18 -7.53
N ALA A 75 -6.87 16.50 -8.70
CA ALA A 75 -8.30 16.39 -8.92
C ALA A 75 -8.76 14.93 -8.98
N ALA A 76 -7.87 14.03 -9.42
CA ALA A 76 -8.09 12.58 -9.42
C ALA A 76 -7.94 11.92 -8.04
N TRP A 77 -7.58 12.67 -6.99
CA TRP A 77 -7.33 12.10 -5.67
C TRP A 77 -8.61 11.77 -4.92
N ARG A 78 -8.73 10.49 -4.55
CA ARG A 78 -9.88 9.91 -3.85
C ARG A 78 -9.55 9.64 -2.38
N ILE A 79 -9.03 10.66 -1.69
CA ILE A 79 -8.48 10.51 -0.31
C ILE A 79 -9.55 10.00 0.66
N LYS A 80 -10.73 10.60 0.66
CA LYS A 80 -11.81 10.20 1.57
C LYS A 80 -12.18 8.73 1.40
N GLU A 81 -12.36 8.29 0.15
CA GLU A 81 -12.77 6.92 -0.15
C GLU A 81 -11.66 5.91 0.17
N ALA A 82 -10.40 6.28 -0.04
CA ALA A 82 -9.26 5.46 0.38
C ALA A 82 -9.23 5.31 1.91
N LEU A 83 -9.45 6.38 2.68
CA LEU A 83 -9.50 6.33 4.14
C LEU A 83 -10.69 5.52 4.65
N ASP A 84 -11.89 5.71 4.07
CA ASP A 84 -13.10 4.93 4.41
C ASP A 84 -12.87 3.43 4.19
N MET A 85 -12.22 3.05 3.09
CA MET A 85 -11.84 1.66 2.80
C MET A 85 -10.76 1.16 3.77
N LEU A 86 -9.77 1.99 4.10
CA LEU A 86 -8.73 1.64 5.06
C LEU A 86 -9.32 1.33 6.44
N THR A 87 -10.25 2.15 6.93
CA THR A 87 -10.99 1.90 8.18
C THR A 87 -11.73 0.56 8.14
N THR A 88 -12.43 0.28 7.04
CA THR A 88 -13.18 -0.97 6.87
C THR A 88 -12.25 -2.18 6.92
N VAL A 89 -11.19 -2.20 6.12
CA VAL A 89 -10.23 -3.31 6.03
C VAL A 89 -9.50 -3.51 7.36
N SER A 90 -9.08 -2.41 8.00
CA SER A 90 -8.35 -2.46 9.27
C SER A 90 -9.20 -3.07 10.40
N SER A 91 -10.50 -2.75 10.43
CA SER A 91 -11.42 -3.31 11.42
C SER A 91 -11.58 -4.82 11.28
N VAL A 92 -11.66 -5.34 10.04
CA VAL A 92 -11.69 -6.79 9.78
C VAL A 92 -10.37 -7.45 10.18
N LEU A 93 -9.23 -6.85 9.80
CA LEU A 93 -7.92 -7.42 10.09
C LEU A 93 -7.64 -7.48 11.60
N LEU A 94 -7.98 -6.44 12.34
CA LEU A 94 -7.84 -6.40 13.80
C LEU A 94 -8.78 -7.39 14.50
N GLY A 95 -9.96 -7.63 13.96
CA GLY A 95 -10.87 -8.67 14.46
C GLY A 95 -10.21 -10.04 14.49
N GLU A 96 -9.49 -10.41 13.43
CA GLU A 96 -8.78 -11.70 13.33
C GLU A 96 -7.51 -11.78 14.18
N LEU A 97 -6.77 -10.67 14.33
CA LEU A 97 -5.54 -10.67 15.13
C LEU A 97 -5.80 -10.73 16.64
N ASN A 98 -7.03 -10.42 17.06
CA ASN A 98 -7.45 -10.40 18.46
C ASN A 98 -8.22 -11.66 18.90
N CYS A 99 -8.36 -12.67 18.02
CA CYS A 99 -8.94 -13.97 18.36
C CYS A 99 -7.89 -15.09 18.33
#